data_AF-A0A1Q9RRE2-F1
#
_entry.id   AF-A0A1Q9RRE2-F1
#
_cell.length_a   1.000
_cell.length_b   1.000
_cell.length_c   1.000
_cell.angle_alpha   90.00
_cell.angle_beta   90.00
_cell.angle_gamma   90.00
#
_symmetry.space_group_name_H-M   'P 1'
#
loop_
_entity.id
_entity.type
_entity.pdbx_description
1 polymer ?
#
loop_
_entity_poly.entity_id
_entity_poly.type
_entity_poly.pdbx_seq_one_letter_code
_entity_poly.pdbx_strand_id
1 'polypeptide(L)'
;MAFWMTALPGGGFAMGEAPDEAAARAMIESQQRGSVTFHERTGRYRWTVVPDHGKTAHGWADTRDEAWWFVWEALHRPYRGTRRVRPRGLWQRPPD
;
A
#
# COMPACT_ATOMS: atom_id res chain seq x y z
N MET A 1 -11.12 20.66 7.70
CA MET A 1 -9.66 20.58 7.57
C MET A 1 -9.08 20.11 8.88
N ALA A 2 -8.24 19.08 8.84
CA ALA A 2 -7.63 18.45 10.00
C ALA A 2 -6.15 18.21 9.72
N PHE A 3 -5.33 18.28 10.77
CA PHE A 3 -3.92 17.91 10.71
C PHE A 3 -3.74 16.60 11.46
N TRP A 4 -2.82 15.77 11.00
CA TRP A 4 -2.53 14.49 11.63
C TRP A 4 -1.04 14.29 11.81
N MET A 5 -0.70 13.50 12.81
CA MET A 5 0.65 13.04 13.09
C MET A 5 0.56 11.62 13.68
N THR A 6 1.52 10.76 13.34
CA THR A 6 1.61 9.40 13.88
C THR A 6 3.06 8.97 14.03
N ALA A 7 3.34 8.16 15.05
CA ALA A 7 4.63 7.54 15.23
C ALA A 7 4.78 6.35 14.26
N LEU A 8 5.95 6.24 13.64
CA LEU A 8 6.30 5.12 12.77
C LEU A 8 7.03 4.02 13.54
N PRO A 9 6.88 2.74 13.14
CA PRO A 9 7.74 1.67 13.61
C PRO A 9 9.22 2.01 13.32
N GLY A 10 10.07 2.01 14.35
CA GLY A 10 11.50 2.31 14.19
C GLY A 10 11.94 3.71 14.62
N GLY A 11 11.05 4.52 15.21
CA GLY A 11 11.43 5.81 15.82
C GLY A 11 11.45 6.94 14.80
N GLY A 12 10.26 7.42 14.44
CA GLY A 12 10.06 8.58 13.59
C GLY A 12 8.59 8.99 13.62
N PHE A 13 8.27 10.13 13.01
CA PHE A 13 6.89 10.60 12.89
C PHE A 13 6.56 10.91 11.44
N ALA A 14 5.33 10.58 11.03
CA ALA A 14 4.72 11.05 9.80
C ALA A 14 3.62 12.04 10.16
N MET A 15 3.44 13.08 9.34
CA MET A 15 2.41 14.09 9.54
C MET A 15 1.90 14.62 8.20
N GLY A 16 0.71 15.20 8.22
CA GLY A 16 0.10 15.77 7.03
C GLY A 16 -1.22 16.47 7.31
N GLU A 17 -1.82 16.97 6.24
CA GLU A 17 -3.13 17.60 6.26
C GLU A 17 -4.17 16.67 5.62
N ALA A 18 -5.40 16.75 6.10
CA ALA A 18 -6.55 16.03 5.58
C ALA A 18 -7.79 16.95 5.53
N PRO A 19 -8.76 16.66 4.63
CA PRO A 19 -9.98 17.45 4.52
C PRO A 19 -10.84 17.39 5.81
N ASP A 20 -10.81 16.26 6.51
CA ASP A 20 -11.58 16.00 7.73
C ASP A 20 -10.89 14.99 8.66
N GLU A 21 -11.47 14.75 9.84
CA GLU A 21 -10.91 13.84 10.85
C GLU A 21 -10.93 12.37 10.39
N ALA A 22 -11.91 11.95 9.57
CA ALA A 22 -11.98 10.58 9.08
C ALA A 22 -10.84 10.29 8.09
N ALA A 23 -10.58 11.22 7.18
CA ALA A 23 -9.45 11.18 6.26
C ALA A 23 -8.11 11.22 7.01
N ALA A 24 -7.98 12.03 8.06
CA ALA A 24 -6.80 12.04 8.94
C ALA A 24 -6.54 10.67 9.58
N ARG A 25 -7.58 10.02 10.14
CA ARG A 25 -7.46 8.67 10.72
C ARG A 25 -7.04 7.63 9.69
N ALA A 26 -7.62 7.67 8.49
CA ALA A 26 -7.28 6.78 7.38
C ALA A 26 -5.82 6.94 6.92
N MET A 27 -5.31 8.19 6.92
CA MET A 27 -3.90 8.46 6.62
C MET A 27 -2.97 7.90 7.70
N ILE A 28 -3.31 8.08 8.98
CA ILE A 28 -2.55 7.50 10.11
C ILE A 28 -2.46 5.98 9.98
N GLU A 29 -3.58 5.30 9.74
CA GLU A 29 -3.63 3.85 9.57
C GLU A 29 -2.73 3.39 8.40
N SER A 30 -2.76 4.13 7.30
CA SER A 30 -1.91 3.86 6.13
C SER A 30 -0.42 3.88 6.47
N GLN A 31 0.02 4.84 7.29
CA GLN A 31 1.41 4.93 7.73
C GLN A 31 1.82 3.78 8.66
N GLN A 32 0.88 3.24 9.44
CA GLN A 32 1.16 2.14 10.38
C GLN A 32 1.19 0.78 9.69
N ARG A 33 0.43 0.61 8.61
CA ARG A 33 0.19 -0.68 7.95
C ARG A 33 0.86 -0.83 6.60
N GLY A 34 1.39 0.27 6.06
CA GLY A 34 2.07 0.32 4.78
C GLY A 34 3.49 0.83 4.89
N SER A 35 4.31 0.49 3.90
CA SER A 35 5.65 1.01 3.71
C SER A 35 5.85 1.46 2.28
N VAL A 36 6.56 2.57 2.11
CA VAL A 36 7.00 3.09 0.82
C VAL A 36 8.50 3.25 0.87
N THR A 37 9.21 2.59 -0.05
CA THR A 37 10.67 2.61 -0.12
C THR A 37 11.12 2.93 -1.54
N PHE A 38 12.05 3.87 -1.68
CA PHE A 38 12.65 4.16 -2.98
C PHE A 38 13.62 3.04 -3.39
N HIS A 39 13.53 2.61 -4.64
CA HIS A 39 14.40 1.56 -5.19
C HIS A 39 15.28 2.13 -6.30
N GLU A 40 16.56 2.33 -5.96
CA GLU A 40 17.52 3.05 -6.80
C GLU A 40 17.68 2.44 -8.19
N ARG A 41 17.75 1.11 -8.30
CA ARG A 41 17.97 0.42 -9.58
C ARG A 41 16.85 0.66 -10.59
N THR A 42 15.61 0.84 -10.13
CA THR A 42 14.46 1.08 -11.01
C THR A 42 14.08 2.55 -11.07
N GLY A 43 14.58 3.39 -10.15
CA GLY A 43 14.16 4.78 -10.01
C GLY A 43 12.69 4.93 -9.58
N ARG A 44 12.11 3.91 -8.92
CA ARG A 44 10.68 3.84 -8.58
C ARG A 44 10.47 3.59 -7.10
N TYR A 45 9.31 3.97 -6.59
CA TYR A 45 8.88 3.70 -5.23
C TYR A 45 8.19 2.34 -5.16
N ARG A 46 8.71 1.44 -4.34
CA ARG A 46 8.02 0.20 -3.96
C ARG A 46 7.08 0.51 -2.82
N TRP A 47 5.80 0.19 -2.98
CA TRP A 47 4.83 0.24 -1.89
C TRP A 47 4.46 -1.19 -1.47
N THR A 48 4.26 -1.40 -0.17
CA THR A 48 3.81 -2.67 0.41
C THR A 48 2.83 -2.38 1.54
N VAL A 49 1.81 -3.21 1.71
CA VAL A 49 0.79 -3.05 2.75
C VAL A 49 0.27 -4.39 3.25
N VAL A 50 -0.14 -4.44 4.51
CA VAL A 50 -0.74 -5.63 5.15
C VAL A 50 -2.21 -5.33 5.53
N PRO A 51 -3.18 -5.68 4.67
CA PRO A 51 -4.61 -5.64 4.97
C PRO A 51 -5.00 -6.67 6.05
N ASP A 52 -6.17 -6.50 6.68
CA ASP A 52 -6.62 -7.27 7.87
C ASP A 52 -6.72 -8.78 7.64
N HIS A 53 -6.84 -9.19 6.38
CA HIS A 53 -6.89 -10.60 6.01
C HIS A 53 -5.50 -11.25 5.85
N GLY A 54 -4.42 -10.58 6.29
CA GLY A 54 -3.05 -11.10 6.29
C GLY A 54 -2.40 -11.24 4.92
N LYS A 55 -3.09 -10.87 3.82
CA LYS A 55 -2.56 -10.93 2.46
C LYS A 55 -1.82 -9.66 2.11
N THR A 56 -0.50 -9.70 2.06
CA THR A 56 0.31 -8.57 1.64
C THR A 56 -0.02 -8.12 0.21
N ALA A 57 -0.32 -6.84 0.01
CA ALA A 57 -0.38 -6.21 -1.31
C ALA A 57 0.85 -5.34 -1.54
N HIS A 58 1.35 -5.27 -2.77
CA HIS A 58 2.52 -4.48 -3.11
C HIS A 58 2.51 -4.07 -4.58
N GLY A 59 3.31 -3.06 -4.91
CA GLY A 59 3.46 -2.59 -6.29
C GLY A 59 4.57 -1.55 -6.43
N TRP A 60 4.56 -0.90 -7.60
CA TRP A 60 5.50 0.14 -7.98
C TRP A 60 4.76 1.41 -8.33
N ALA A 61 5.33 2.55 -7.97
CA ALA A 61 4.83 3.89 -8.28
C ALA A 61 6.01 4.77 -8.72
N ASP A 62 5.71 5.79 -9.51
CA ASP A 62 6.73 6.69 -10.04
C ASP A 62 7.02 7.84 -9.06
N THR A 63 6.04 8.17 -8.20
CA THR A 63 6.20 9.18 -7.14
C THR A 63 5.89 8.62 -5.76
N ARG A 64 6.40 9.28 -4.73
CA ARG A 64 6.15 8.91 -3.33
C ARG A 64 4.67 9.07 -2.96
N ASP A 65 4.03 10.13 -3.42
CA ASP A 65 2.63 10.42 -3.11
C ASP A 65 1.69 9.41 -3.78
N GLU A 66 1.99 9.03 -5.02
CA GLU A 66 1.28 7.95 -5.72
C GLU A 66 1.45 6.61 -4.97
N ALA A 67 2.66 6.29 -4.50
CA ALA A 67 2.90 5.10 -3.71
C ALA A 67 2.03 5.06 -2.44
N TRP A 68 1.92 6.18 -1.73
CA TRP A 68 1.05 6.30 -0.55
C TRP A 68 -0.43 6.28 -0.89
N TRP A 69 -0.83 6.85 -2.04
CA TRP A 69 -2.20 6.72 -2.54
C TRP A 69 -2.57 5.25 -2.77
N PHE A 70 -1.67 4.44 -3.34
CA PHE A 70 -1.93 2.99 -3.51
C PHE A 70 -2.03 2.24 -2.18
N VAL A 71 -1.20 2.58 -1.19
CA VAL A 71 -1.33 2.02 0.16
C VAL A 71 -2.70 2.35 0.75
N TRP A 72 -3.11 3.61 0.66
CA TRP A 72 -4.41 4.05 1.15
C TRP A 72 -5.56 3.35 0.42
N GLU A 73 -5.50 3.24 -0.91
CA GLU A 73 -6.52 2.53 -1.69
C GLU A 73 -6.60 1.07 -1.27
N ALA A 74 -5.46 0.38 -1.13
CA ALA A 74 -5.43 -1.03 -0.77
C ALA A 74 -6.01 -1.33 0.63
N LEU A 75 -5.94 -0.37 1.57
CA LEU A 75 -6.51 -0.50 2.92
C LEU A 75 -8.01 -0.16 2.97
N HIS A 76 -8.41 0.92 2.30
CA HIS A 76 -9.74 1.49 2.45
C HIS A 76 -10.70 1.12 1.32
N ARG A 77 -10.22 0.45 0.27
CA ARG A 77 -11.08 0.00 -0.81
C ARG A 77 -12.09 -1.02 -0.28
N PRO A 78 -13.40 -0.83 -0.52
CA PRO A 78 -14.39 -1.83 -0.17
C PRO A 78 -14.09 -3.14 -0.90
N TYR A 79 -14.17 -4.26 -0.19
CA TYR A 79 -13.92 -5.59 -0.74
C TYR A 79 -14.82 -5.85 -1.96
N ARG A 80 -14.22 -5.95 -3.15
CA ARG A 80 -14.93 -6.21 -4.43
C ARG A 80 -14.93 -7.68 -4.84
N GLY A 81 -14.67 -8.60 -3.91
CA GLY A 81 -14.49 -10.02 -4.21
C GLY A 81 -13.06 -10.38 -4.58
N THR A 82 -12.71 -11.66 -4.41
CA THR A 82 -11.42 -12.21 -4.85
C THR A 82 -11.43 -12.49 -6.35
N ARG A 83 -10.73 -11.66 -7.14
CA ARG A 83 -10.45 -11.99 -8.55
C ARG A 83 -9.37 -13.07 -8.60
N ARG A 84 -9.78 -14.32 -8.79
CA ARG A 84 -8.88 -15.46 -8.98
C ARG A 84 -8.27 -15.38 -10.38
N VAL A 85 -7.11 -14.72 -10.52
CA VAL A 85 -6.35 -14.73 -11.77
C VAL A 85 -5.63 -16.07 -11.84
N ARG A 86 -5.99 -16.92 -12.81
CA ARG A 86 -5.25 -18.16 -13.07
C ARG A 86 -3.81 -17.79 -13.44
N PRO A 87 -2.79 -18.54 -12.99
CA PRO A 87 -1.42 -18.34 -13.45
C PRO A 87 -1.39 -18.36 -14.98
N ARG A 88 -0.93 -17.27 -15.61
CA ARG A 88 -0.60 -17.30 -17.04
C ARG A 88 0.80 -17.90 -17.17
N GLY A 89 0.92 -19.06 -17.81
CA GLY A 89 2.21 -19.68 -18.12
C GLY A 89 2.70 -20.75 -17.14
N LEU A 90 1.83 -21.67 -16.69
CA LEU A 90 2.35 -22.99 -16.33
C LEU A 90 2.87 -23.61 -17.62
N TRP A 91 4.20 -23.66 -17.78
CA TRP A 91 4.87 -24.54 -18.73
C TRP A 91 4.47 -25.97 -18.36
N GLN A 92 3.36 -26.46 -18.93
CA GLN A 92 3.01 -27.86 -18.81
C GLN A 92 3.97 -28.62 -19.73
N ARG A 93 4.78 -29.51 -19.14
CA ARG A 93 5.53 -30.50 -19.91
C ARG A 93 4.52 -31.38 -20.66
N PRO A 94 4.71 -31.64 -21.97
CA PRO A 94 3.83 -32.55 -22.70
C PRO A 94 3.76 -33.91 -21.98
N PRO A 95 2.59 -34.58 -21.96
CA PRO A 95 2.50 -35.94 -21.43
C PRO A 95 3.35 -36.90 -22.28
N ASP A 96 4.00 -37.85 -21.60
CA ASP A 96 4.76 -38.94 -22.22
C ASP A 96 3.83 -39.92 -22.98
#